data_AF-A0A6G3WNP6-F1
#
_entry.id   AF-A0A6G3WNP6-F1
#
_cell.length_a   1.000
_cell.length_b   1.000
_cell.length_c   1.000
_cell.angle_alpha   90.00
_cell.angle_beta   90.00
_cell.angle_gamma   90.00
#
_symmetry.space_group_name_H-M   'P 1'
#
loop_
_entity.id
_entity.type
_entity.pdbx_description
1 polymer ?
#
loop_
_entity_poly.entity_id
_entity_poly.type
_entity_poly.pdbx_seq_one_letter_code
_entity_poly.pdbx_strand_id
1 'polypeptide(L)'
;RRNAGILDRYATWLDHALRIVPETAPSPDVLLREWDERRAHWSTDPDKAAELALLDATLRALPGILTGATRPTDILFPRGSVELVEGTYRDNRVADLYNRAMTDAAVAVVEERLRLDPSARLRILEIGAGTGGTSVGMFAALRPFQEHIEVYTYTDLSRAFLNHARSAYGPDVPYLSYARFDAEQPLAGQQGVESG
;
A
#
# COMPACT_ATOMS: atom_id res chain seq x y z
N ARG A 1 25.14 26.55 7.22
CA ARG A 1 24.49 25.91 8.40
C ARG A 1 24.95 24.44 8.40
N ARG A 2 25.46 23.89 9.51
CA ARG A 2 25.82 22.46 9.60
C ARG A 2 24.54 21.64 9.40
N ASN A 3 24.61 20.52 8.67
CA ASN A 3 23.49 19.67 8.26
C ASN A 3 22.69 19.03 9.43
N ALA A 4 22.88 19.47 10.68
CA ALA A 4 22.18 19.03 11.89
C ALA A 4 22.10 17.49 12.08
N GLY A 5 23.03 16.72 11.49
CA GLY A 5 23.02 15.26 11.52
C GLY A 5 22.08 14.60 10.50
N ILE A 6 21.47 15.36 9.59
CA ILE A 6 20.64 14.85 8.50
C ILE A 6 21.53 14.05 7.54
N LEU A 7 21.04 12.88 7.11
CA LEU A 7 21.74 12.01 6.18
C LEU A 7 21.86 12.65 4.79
N ASP A 8 22.98 12.41 4.10
CA ASP A 8 23.29 13.00 2.78
C ASP A 8 22.24 12.68 1.72
N ARG A 9 21.59 11.50 1.81
CA ARG A 9 20.49 11.13 0.91
C ARG A 9 19.29 12.11 0.94
N TYR A 10 19.19 12.93 1.98
CA TYR A 10 18.14 13.94 2.15
C TYR A 10 18.65 15.36 1.89
N ALA A 11 19.91 15.55 1.48
CA ALA A 11 20.50 16.88 1.27
C ALA A 11 19.71 17.72 0.25
N THR A 12 19.34 17.12 -0.88
CA THR A 12 18.52 17.79 -1.91
C THR A 12 17.18 18.24 -1.34
N TRP A 13 16.49 17.38 -0.59
CA TRP A 13 15.23 17.73 0.07
C TRP A 13 15.41 18.90 1.05
N LEU A 14 16.47 18.87 1.86
CA LEU A 14 16.76 19.92 2.82
C LEU A 14 17.02 21.27 2.13
N ASP A 15 17.82 21.28 1.06
CA ASP A 15 18.11 22.49 0.29
C ASP A 15 16.83 23.09 -0.29
N HIS A 16 15.93 22.26 -0.82
CA HIS A 16 14.63 22.72 -1.30
C HIS A 16 13.74 23.23 -0.17
N ALA A 17 13.65 22.51 0.95
CA ALA A 17 12.87 22.91 2.11
C ALA A 17 13.32 24.28 2.64
N LEU A 18 14.63 24.49 2.79
CA LEU A 18 15.20 25.74 3.27
C LEU A 18 14.97 26.95 2.34
N ARG A 19 14.70 26.72 1.05
CA ARG A 19 14.33 27.79 0.10
C ARG A 19 12.86 28.18 0.19
N ILE A 20 12.00 27.24 0.56
CA ILE A 20 10.54 27.42 0.59
C ILE A 20 10.08 27.91 1.97
N VAL A 21 10.75 27.50 3.04
CA VAL A 21 10.42 27.92 4.40
C VAL A 21 10.76 29.41 4.57
N PRO A 22 9.77 30.27 4.86
CA PRO A 22 10.02 31.70 5.03
C PRO A 22 10.85 31.94 6.30
N GLU A 23 11.68 32.99 6.30
CA GLU A 23 12.45 33.36 7.49
C GLU A 23 11.56 33.71 8.69
N THR A 24 10.31 34.08 8.43
CA THR A 24 9.27 34.37 9.42
C THR A 24 8.49 33.13 9.89
N ALA A 25 8.92 31.92 9.52
CA ALA A 25 8.26 30.69 9.92
C ALA A 25 8.14 30.60 11.46
N PRO A 26 6.96 30.22 11.98
CA PRO A 26 6.77 29.99 13.41
C PRO A 26 7.72 28.91 13.95
N SER A 27 7.93 28.90 15.27
CA SER A 27 8.70 27.83 15.89
C SER A 27 8.03 26.46 15.67
N PRO A 28 8.80 25.34 15.71
CA PRO A 28 8.24 24.00 15.60
C PRO A 28 7.08 23.72 16.57
N ASP A 29 7.14 24.25 17.79
CA ASP A 29 6.06 24.08 18.78
C ASP A 29 4.76 24.80 18.42
N VAL A 30 4.85 25.92 17.69
CA VAL A 30 3.66 26.60 17.15
C VAL A 30 3.08 25.78 16.00
N LEU A 31 3.93 25.32 15.08
CA LEU A 31 3.51 24.52 13.93
C LEU A 31 2.90 23.17 14.34
N LEU A 32 3.44 22.51 15.37
CA LEU A 32 2.90 21.27 15.90
C LEU A 32 1.52 21.47 16.55
N ARG A 33 1.31 22.60 17.25
CA ARG A 33 -0.01 22.95 17.79
C ARG A 33 -1.02 23.25 16.68
N GLU A 34 -0.64 24.05 15.68
CA GLU A 34 -1.47 24.29 14.51
C GLU A 34 -1.82 22.99 13.78
N TRP A 35 -0.87 22.08 13.66
CA TRP A 35 -1.10 20.74 13.09
C TRP A 35 -2.12 19.95 13.92
N ASP A 36 -1.97 19.88 15.24
CA ASP A 36 -2.88 19.15 16.12
C ASP A 36 -4.31 19.70 16.06
N GLU A 37 -4.47 21.02 16.01
CA GLU A 37 -5.77 21.68 15.84
C GLU A 37 -6.40 21.36 14.48
N ARG A 38 -5.65 21.49 13.38
CA ARG A 38 -6.14 21.20 12.02
C ARG A 38 -6.46 19.72 11.85
N ARG A 39 -5.61 18.84 12.36
CA ARG A 39 -5.82 17.39 12.32
C ARG A 39 -7.09 17.00 13.08
N ALA A 40 -7.31 17.54 14.28
CA ALA A 40 -8.52 17.28 15.05
C ALA A 40 -9.76 17.68 14.24
N HIS A 41 -9.74 18.85 13.59
CA HIS A 41 -10.82 19.28 12.72
C HIS A 41 -11.02 18.35 11.50
N TRP A 42 -9.95 18.03 10.77
CA TRP A 42 -10.03 17.20 9.56
C TRP A 42 -10.36 15.73 9.83
N SER A 43 -10.02 15.21 11.01
CA SER A 43 -10.34 13.84 11.41
C SER A 43 -11.85 13.59 11.62
N THR A 44 -12.67 14.64 11.60
CA THR A 44 -14.14 14.51 11.56
C THR A 44 -14.64 13.95 10.23
N ASP A 45 -13.81 14.04 9.17
CA ASP A 45 -14.05 13.38 7.88
C ASP A 45 -13.49 11.95 7.94
N PRO A 46 -14.35 10.90 7.97
CA PRO A 46 -13.89 9.52 8.09
C PRO A 46 -13.00 9.10 6.92
N ASP A 47 -13.20 9.65 5.71
CA ASP A 47 -12.38 9.33 4.53
C ASP A 47 -10.92 9.80 4.69
N LYS A 48 -10.64 10.73 5.62
CA LYS A 48 -9.30 11.28 5.86
C LYS A 48 -8.63 10.75 7.12
N ALA A 49 -9.37 10.07 8.00
CA ALA A 49 -8.88 9.71 9.32
C ALA A 49 -7.61 8.85 9.26
N ALA A 50 -7.58 7.86 8.35
CA ALA A 50 -6.42 6.99 8.16
C ALA A 50 -5.21 7.72 7.59
N GLU A 51 -5.40 8.54 6.55
CA GLU A 51 -4.32 9.36 5.95
C GLU A 51 -3.73 10.33 6.97
N LEU A 52 -4.57 10.98 7.77
CA LEU A 52 -4.15 11.89 8.84
C LEU A 52 -3.41 11.17 9.97
N ALA A 53 -3.80 9.93 10.29
CA ALA A 53 -3.08 9.12 11.28
C ALA A 53 -1.67 8.76 10.79
N LEU A 54 -1.55 8.32 9.53
CA LEU A 54 -0.27 8.02 8.91
C LEU A 54 0.62 9.26 8.80
N LEU A 55 0.05 10.38 8.35
CA LEU A 55 0.76 11.65 8.21
C LEU A 55 1.25 12.16 9.56
N ASP A 56 0.43 12.10 10.61
CA ASP A 56 0.85 12.49 11.94
C ASP A 56 2.00 11.65 12.48
N ALA A 57 1.91 10.31 12.37
CA ALA A 57 2.95 9.41 12.84
C ALA A 57 4.28 9.68 12.13
N THR A 58 4.25 9.90 10.81
CA THR A 58 5.45 10.17 10.00
C THR A 58 6.01 11.58 10.22
N LEU A 59 5.17 12.61 10.35
CA LEU A 59 5.61 13.98 10.66
C LEU A 59 6.31 14.05 12.01
N ARG A 60 5.74 13.40 13.04
CA ARG A 60 6.34 13.36 14.39
C ARG A 60 7.68 12.62 14.41
N ALA A 61 7.83 11.59 13.59
CA ALA A 61 9.06 10.82 13.47
C ALA A 61 10.10 11.43 12.51
N LEU A 62 9.71 12.44 11.73
CA LEU A 62 10.53 12.99 10.64
C LEU A 62 11.95 13.40 11.07
N PRO A 63 12.17 14.06 12.23
CA PRO A 63 13.54 14.37 12.67
C PRO A 63 14.41 13.13 12.88
N GLY A 64 13.85 12.06 13.46
CA GLY A 64 14.53 10.79 13.65
C GLY A 64 14.81 10.07 12.32
N ILE A 65 13.87 10.15 11.39
CA ILE A 65 14.02 9.61 10.03
C ILE A 65 15.16 10.31 9.28
N LEU A 66 15.15 11.65 9.28
CA LEU A 66 16.13 12.45 8.55
C LEU A 66 17.57 12.25 9.08
N THR A 67 17.71 11.99 10.37
CA THR A 67 19.00 11.73 11.03
C THR A 67 19.41 10.25 11.05
N GLY A 68 18.54 9.36 10.57
CA GLY A 68 18.78 7.91 10.58
C GLY A 68 18.58 7.24 11.95
N ALA A 69 18.18 7.98 12.99
CA ALA A 69 17.82 7.44 14.29
C ALA A 69 16.55 6.56 14.25
N THR A 70 15.72 6.72 13.21
CA THR A 70 14.49 5.96 13.02
C THR A 70 14.40 5.50 11.57
N ARG A 71 14.09 4.22 11.32
CA ARG A 71 13.82 3.75 9.96
C ARG A 71 12.38 4.12 9.59
N PRO A 72 12.11 4.70 8.41
CA PRO A 72 10.74 5.02 7.98
C PRO A 72 9.80 3.82 8.05
N THR A 73 10.29 2.65 7.68
CA THR A 73 9.52 1.39 7.70
C THR A 73 9.05 1.00 9.09
N ASP A 74 9.77 1.38 10.15
CA ASP A 74 9.36 1.06 11.53
C ASP A 74 8.17 1.93 11.97
N ILE A 75 7.97 3.08 11.32
CA ILE A 75 6.83 3.99 11.53
C ILE A 75 5.65 3.57 10.66
N LEU A 76 5.90 3.28 9.37
CA LEU A 76 4.86 2.84 8.43
C LEU A 76 4.29 1.47 8.82
N PHE A 77 5.14 0.56 9.30
CA PHE A 77 4.77 -0.81 9.66
C PHE A 77 5.14 -1.11 11.12
N PRO A 78 4.47 -0.51 12.10
CA PRO A 78 4.80 -0.68 13.49
C PRO A 78 4.65 -2.15 13.89
N ARG A 79 5.75 -2.78 14.33
CA ARG A 79 5.84 -4.23 14.62
C ARG A 79 5.45 -5.12 13.43
N GLY A 80 5.58 -4.61 12.20
CA GLY A 80 5.20 -5.31 10.98
C GLY A 80 3.69 -5.31 10.67
N SER A 81 2.87 -4.60 11.47
CA SER A 81 1.45 -4.42 11.15
C SER A 81 1.26 -3.47 9.98
N VAL A 82 0.25 -3.72 9.16
CA VAL A 82 -0.12 -2.90 8.01
C VAL A 82 -1.22 -1.88 8.34
N GLU A 83 -1.83 -1.96 9.53
CA GLU A 83 -3.03 -1.21 9.93
C GLU A 83 -2.91 0.30 9.67
N LEU A 84 -1.75 0.90 9.93
CA LEU A 84 -1.54 2.34 9.77
C LEU A 84 -1.60 2.78 8.29
N VAL A 85 -1.21 1.90 7.37
CA VAL A 85 -1.16 2.17 5.92
C VAL A 85 -2.40 1.62 5.22
N GLU A 86 -2.97 0.53 5.72
CA GLU A 86 -4.09 -0.17 5.09
C GLU A 86 -5.28 0.76 4.84
N GLY A 87 -5.67 1.57 5.85
CA GLY A 87 -6.77 2.52 5.73
C GLY A 87 -6.56 3.68 4.76
N THR A 88 -5.34 3.88 4.22
CA THR A 88 -5.13 4.84 3.11
C THR A 88 -5.46 4.23 1.75
N TYR A 89 -5.48 2.90 1.64
CA TYR A 89 -5.74 2.16 0.41
C TYR A 89 -7.11 1.46 0.37
N ARG A 90 -7.86 1.49 1.48
CA ARG A 90 -9.25 1.00 1.57
C ARG A 90 -10.02 1.82 2.61
N ASP A 91 -11.34 1.62 2.66
CA ASP A 91 -12.24 2.32 3.59
C ASP A 91 -12.30 3.84 3.37
N ASN A 92 -12.01 4.28 2.15
CA ASN A 92 -12.25 5.65 1.71
C ASN A 92 -12.88 5.67 0.32
N ARG A 93 -13.75 6.66 0.09
CA ARG A 93 -14.59 6.72 -1.12
C ARG A 93 -13.82 6.69 -2.44
N VAL A 94 -12.62 7.27 -2.48
CA VAL A 94 -11.80 7.35 -3.70
C VAL A 94 -11.17 5.99 -4.01
N ALA A 95 -10.51 5.38 -3.04
CA ALA A 95 -9.93 4.05 -3.18
C ALA A 95 -11.02 3.03 -3.52
N ASP A 96 -12.16 3.09 -2.83
CA ASP A 96 -13.28 2.17 -3.07
C ASP A 96 -13.86 2.29 -4.48
N LEU A 97 -13.89 3.51 -5.05
CA LEU A 97 -14.37 3.72 -6.42
C LEU A 97 -13.46 3.01 -7.43
N TYR A 98 -12.14 3.20 -7.31
CA TYR A 98 -11.19 2.58 -8.24
C TYR A 98 -11.09 1.08 -8.03
N ASN A 99 -11.13 0.61 -6.78
CA ASN A 99 -11.18 -0.81 -6.46
C ASN A 99 -12.41 -1.47 -7.11
N ARG A 100 -13.61 -0.85 -7.00
CA ARG A 100 -14.81 -1.37 -7.68
C ARG A 100 -14.67 -1.40 -9.20
N ALA A 101 -14.18 -0.31 -9.81
CA ALA A 101 -13.99 -0.27 -11.26
C ALA A 101 -13.02 -1.37 -11.75
N MET A 102 -11.97 -1.64 -10.96
CA MET A 102 -11.04 -2.72 -11.29
C MET A 102 -11.68 -4.11 -11.13
N THR A 103 -12.44 -4.34 -10.06
CA THR A 103 -13.14 -5.63 -9.87
C THR A 103 -14.16 -5.88 -10.98
N ASP A 104 -14.91 -4.86 -11.38
CA ASP A 104 -15.91 -4.96 -12.45
C ASP A 104 -15.24 -5.31 -13.79
N ALA A 105 -14.11 -4.67 -14.10
CA ALA A 105 -13.35 -4.96 -15.31
C ALA A 105 -12.78 -6.39 -15.30
N ALA A 106 -12.26 -6.86 -14.16
CA ALA A 106 -11.74 -8.22 -14.03
C ALA A 106 -12.85 -9.26 -14.19
N VAL A 107 -14.02 -9.05 -13.56
CA VAL A 107 -15.18 -9.93 -13.72
C VAL A 107 -15.63 -10.00 -15.18
N ALA A 108 -15.73 -8.86 -15.87
CA ALA A 108 -16.11 -8.84 -17.28
C ALA A 108 -15.14 -9.65 -18.16
N VAL A 109 -13.83 -9.61 -17.87
CA VAL A 109 -12.82 -10.43 -18.57
C VAL A 109 -13.02 -11.92 -18.29
N VAL A 110 -13.29 -12.28 -17.02
CA VAL A 110 -13.56 -13.67 -16.63
C VAL A 110 -14.82 -14.21 -17.33
N GLU A 111 -15.90 -13.44 -17.30
CA GLU A 111 -17.16 -13.81 -17.95
C GLU A 111 -17.00 -14.01 -19.45
N GLU A 112 -16.31 -13.10 -20.14
CA GLU A 112 -16.06 -13.22 -21.57
C GLU A 112 -15.18 -14.43 -21.90
N ARG A 113 -14.14 -14.69 -21.09
CA ARG A 113 -13.27 -15.86 -21.28
C ARG A 113 -14.03 -17.17 -21.13
N LEU A 114 -14.96 -17.25 -20.17
CA LEU A 114 -15.81 -18.42 -19.93
C LEU A 114 -16.93 -18.55 -20.97
N ARG A 115 -17.42 -17.44 -21.52
CA ARG A 115 -18.35 -17.45 -22.64
C ARG A 115 -17.72 -18.08 -23.88
N LEU A 116 -16.45 -17.79 -24.14
CA LEU A 116 -15.70 -18.33 -25.28
C LEU A 116 -15.27 -19.78 -25.08
N ASP A 117 -14.85 -20.15 -23.87
CA ASP A 117 -14.57 -21.54 -23.52
C ASP A 117 -14.98 -21.80 -22.05
N PRO A 118 -16.12 -22.49 -21.84
CA PRO A 118 -16.64 -22.78 -20.50
C PRO A 118 -15.75 -23.69 -19.64
N SER A 119 -14.76 -24.37 -20.24
CA SER A 119 -13.83 -25.24 -19.52
C SER A 119 -12.55 -24.53 -19.09
N ALA A 120 -12.43 -23.23 -19.38
CA ALA A 120 -11.24 -22.45 -19.07
C ALA A 120 -10.88 -22.53 -17.60
N ARG A 121 -9.58 -22.65 -17.35
CA ARG A 121 -8.99 -22.45 -16.03
C ARG A 121 -8.04 -21.27 -16.07
N LEU A 122 -8.33 -20.28 -15.24
CA LEU A 122 -7.70 -18.96 -15.24
C LEU A 122 -6.52 -18.92 -14.28
N ARG A 123 -5.42 -18.33 -14.73
CA ARG A 123 -4.24 -18.05 -13.92
C ARG A 123 -4.13 -16.52 -13.80
N ILE A 124 -4.29 -16.01 -12.59
CA ILE A 124 -4.34 -14.57 -12.30
C ILE A 124 -3.07 -14.20 -11.53
N LEU A 125 -2.46 -13.06 -11.86
CA LEU A 125 -1.28 -12.52 -11.20
C LEU A 125 -1.56 -11.09 -10.75
N GLU A 126 -1.37 -10.80 -9.47
CA GLU A 126 -1.43 -9.45 -8.92
C GLU A 126 -0.02 -8.98 -8.57
N ILE A 127 0.44 -7.91 -9.22
CA ILE A 127 1.78 -7.34 -9.05
C ILE A 127 1.72 -6.18 -8.07
N GLY A 128 2.55 -6.23 -7.02
CA GLY A 128 2.60 -5.17 -6.01
C GLY A 128 1.31 -5.06 -5.21
N ALA A 129 0.76 -6.21 -4.81
CA ALA A 129 -0.52 -6.30 -4.11
C ALA A 129 -0.49 -5.63 -2.72
N GLY A 130 0.69 -5.45 -2.13
CA GLY A 130 0.90 -4.59 -0.97
C GLY A 130 0.06 -5.01 0.24
N THR A 131 -0.76 -4.10 0.75
CA THR A 131 -1.66 -4.34 1.90
C THR A 131 -2.90 -5.14 1.56
N GLY A 132 -3.14 -5.48 0.28
CA GLY A 132 -4.32 -6.21 -0.16
C GLY A 132 -5.58 -5.35 -0.34
N GLY A 133 -5.43 -4.01 -0.40
CA GLY A 133 -6.55 -3.07 -0.53
C GLY A 133 -7.47 -3.37 -1.72
N THR A 134 -6.88 -3.71 -2.87
CA THR A 134 -7.62 -4.22 -4.03
C THR A 134 -8.00 -5.69 -3.87
N SER A 135 -7.06 -6.52 -3.42
CA SER A 135 -7.17 -7.98 -3.41
C SER A 135 -8.43 -8.46 -2.67
N VAL A 136 -8.78 -7.83 -1.53
CA VAL A 136 -9.99 -8.18 -0.76
C VAL A 136 -11.26 -8.08 -1.61
N GLY A 137 -11.43 -6.97 -2.32
CA GLY A 137 -12.57 -6.78 -3.22
C GLY A 137 -12.53 -7.76 -4.40
N MET A 138 -11.34 -8.01 -4.94
CA MET A 138 -11.14 -8.96 -6.04
C MET A 138 -11.52 -10.38 -5.65
N PHE A 139 -11.10 -10.87 -4.47
CA PHE A 139 -11.45 -12.20 -3.98
C PHE A 139 -12.96 -12.36 -3.78
N ALA A 140 -13.63 -11.32 -3.28
CA ALA A 140 -15.08 -11.33 -3.15
C ALA A 140 -15.78 -11.40 -4.52
N ALA A 141 -15.33 -10.59 -5.48
CA ALA A 141 -15.88 -10.54 -6.83
C ALA A 141 -15.64 -11.83 -7.64
N LEU A 142 -14.50 -12.49 -7.42
CA LEU A 142 -14.12 -13.73 -8.10
C LEU A 142 -14.70 -14.99 -7.46
N ARG A 143 -15.26 -14.92 -6.25
CA ARG A 143 -15.84 -16.07 -5.53
C ARG A 143 -16.84 -16.88 -6.37
N PRO A 144 -17.77 -16.28 -7.15
CA PRO A 144 -18.68 -17.05 -8.01
C PRO A 144 -17.98 -17.87 -9.10
N PHE A 145 -16.75 -17.51 -9.46
CA PHE A 145 -15.96 -18.14 -10.53
C PHE A 145 -14.84 -19.06 -10.00
N GLN A 146 -14.81 -19.35 -8.69
CA GLN A 146 -13.70 -20.05 -8.04
C GLN A 146 -13.30 -21.39 -8.70
N GLU A 147 -14.26 -22.13 -9.26
CA GLU A 147 -14.00 -23.42 -9.92
C GLU A 147 -13.19 -23.25 -11.22
N HIS A 148 -13.33 -22.08 -11.84
CA HIS A 148 -12.63 -21.69 -13.06
C HIS A 148 -11.29 -21.00 -12.79
N ILE A 149 -10.87 -20.82 -11.53
CA ILE A 149 -9.58 -20.21 -11.20
C ILE A 149 -8.61 -21.33 -10.85
N GLU A 150 -7.57 -21.50 -11.66
CA GLU A 150 -6.46 -22.41 -11.39
C GLU A 150 -5.59 -21.89 -10.25
N VAL A 151 -5.20 -20.62 -10.35
CA VAL A 151 -4.36 -19.96 -9.36
C VAL A 151 -4.58 -18.45 -9.41
N TYR A 152 -4.59 -17.83 -8.23
CA TYR A 152 -4.40 -16.39 -8.08
C TYR A 152 -3.06 -16.17 -7.38
N THR A 153 -2.11 -15.54 -8.04
CA THR A 153 -0.74 -15.34 -7.52
C THR A 153 -0.62 -13.93 -6.98
N TYR A 154 -0.65 -13.81 -5.65
CA TYR A 154 -0.42 -12.56 -4.93
C TYR A 154 1.08 -12.29 -4.85
N THR A 155 1.52 -11.16 -5.38
CA THR A 155 2.96 -10.83 -5.38
C THR A 155 3.28 -9.46 -4.82
N ASP A 156 4.43 -9.41 -4.13
CA ASP A 156 5.00 -8.18 -3.61
C ASP A 156 6.51 -8.36 -3.36
N LEU A 157 7.27 -7.26 -3.36
CA LEU A 157 8.67 -7.27 -2.94
C LEU A 157 8.81 -7.59 -1.44
N SER A 158 7.87 -7.13 -0.63
CA SER A 158 7.87 -7.26 0.83
C SER A 158 7.34 -8.61 1.28
N ARG A 159 8.18 -9.38 1.98
CA ARG A 159 7.74 -10.63 2.63
C ARG A 159 6.69 -10.40 3.73
N ALA A 160 6.68 -9.23 4.35
CA ALA A 160 5.69 -8.90 5.39
C ALA A 160 4.27 -8.88 4.81
N PHE A 161 4.10 -8.29 3.62
CA PHE A 161 2.83 -8.27 2.90
C PHE A 161 2.39 -9.67 2.46
N LEU A 162 3.31 -10.50 1.95
CA LEU A 162 3.00 -11.89 1.61
C LEU A 162 2.55 -12.70 2.84
N ASN A 163 3.20 -12.49 4.00
CA ASN A 163 2.81 -13.16 5.24
C ASN A 163 1.46 -12.65 5.78
N HIS A 164 1.19 -11.35 5.65
CA HIS A 164 -0.11 -10.78 5.99
C HIS A 164 -1.22 -11.40 5.13
N ALA A 165 -1.06 -11.39 3.80
CA ALA A 165 -2.02 -11.97 2.86
C ALA A 165 -2.27 -13.47 3.12
N ARG A 166 -1.22 -14.21 3.50
CA ARG A 166 -1.34 -15.62 3.89
C ARG A 166 -2.24 -15.84 5.09
N SER A 167 -2.06 -15.03 6.13
CA SER A 167 -2.87 -15.13 7.36
C SER A 167 -4.27 -14.58 7.18
N ALA A 168 -4.43 -13.49 6.44
CA ALA A 168 -5.68 -12.75 6.31
C ALA A 168 -6.63 -13.37 5.27
N TYR A 169 -6.12 -13.86 4.14
CA TYR A 169 -6.94 -14.27 3.00
C TYR A 169 -6.82 -15.75 2.66
N GLY A 170 -5.67 -16.37 2.96
CA GLY A 170 -5.42 -17.79 2.70
C GLY A 170 -6.52 -18.75 3.18
N PRO A 171 -7.12 -18.56 4.37
CA PRO A 171 -8.21 -19.42 4.84
C PRO A 171 -9.46 -19.43 3.95
N ASP A 172 -9.76 -18.33 3.26
CA ASP A 172 -11.01 -18.13 2.51
C ASP A 172 -10.83 -18.22 0.99
N VAL A 173 -9.60 -18.23 0.49
CA VAL A 173 -9.26 -18.21 -0.93
C VAL A 173 -8.37 -19.41 -1.29
N PRO A 174 -8.96 -20.59 -1.58
CA PRO A 174 -8.22 -21.85 -1.69
C PRO A 174 -7.26 -21.93 -2.88
N TYR A 175 -7.45 -21.09 -3.89
CA TYR A 175 -6.60 -20.98 -5.08
C TYR A 175 -5.53 -19.88 -4.96
N LEU A 176 -5.38 -19.27 -3.79
CA LEU A 176 -4.41 -18.21 -3.55
C LEU A 176 -2.99 -18.77 -3.36
N SER A 177 -2.07 -18.28 -4.18
CA SER A 177 -0.63 -18.53 -4.06
C SER A 177 0.12 -17.22 -3.83
N TYR A 178 1.38 -17.33 -3.41
CA TYR A 178 2.18 -16.17 -3.01
C TYR A 178 3.57 -16.29 -3.61
N ALA A 179 4.05 -15.24 -4.25
CA ALA A 179 5.41 -15.17 -4.76
C ALA A 179 6.01 -13.79 -4.52
N ARG A 180 7.32 -13.74 -4.25
CA ARG A 180 8.05 -12.47 -4.33
C ARG A 180 8.34 -12.21 -5.80
N PHE A 181 7.88 -11.07 -6.30
CA PHE A 181 8.09 -10.68 -7.69
C PHE A 181 8.58 -9.24 -7.76
N ASP A 182 9.62 -9.02 -8.56
CA ASP A 182 10.19 -7.72 -8.87
C ASP A 182 9.95 -7.41 -10.35
N ALA A 183 8.98 -6.54 -10.61
CA ALA A 183 8.60 -6.16 -11.96
C ALA A 183 9.69 -5.36 -12.70
N GLU A 184 10.70 -4.84 -11.98
CA GLU A 184 11.84 -4.13 -12.58
C GLU A 184 12.94 -5.07 -13.05
N GLN A 185 12.88 -6.36 -12.68
CA GLN A 185 13.84 -7.37 -13.07
C GLN A 185 13.31 -8.25 -14.19
N PRO A 186 14.18 -8.83 -15.04
CA PRO A 186 13.77 -9.85 -16.01
C PRO A 186 13.03 -11.00 -15.32
N LEU A 187 12.04 -11.59 -16.00
CA LEU A 187 11.32 -12.75 -15.46
C LEU A 187 12.25 -13.95 -15.22
N ALA A 188 13.28 -14.10 -16.06
CA ALA A 188 14.28 -15.15 -15.92
C ALA A 188 14.99 -15.06 -14.55
N GLY A 189 14.91 -16.14 -13.77
CA GLY A 189 15.52 -16.22 -12.44
C GLY A 189 14.61 -15.78 -11.29
N GLN A 190 13.42 -15.28 -11.57
CA GLN A 190 12.39 -15.04 -10.55
C GLN A 190 11.56 -16.31 -10.32
N GLN A 191 11.32 -16.66 -9.05
CA GLN A 191 10.60 -17.88 -8.68
C GLN A 191 9.12 -17.60 -8.40
N GLY A 192 8.24 -18.54 -8.75
CA GLY A 192 6.81 -18.49 -8.42
C GLY A 192 5.95 -17.67 -9.38
N VAL A 193 6.55 -17.15 -10.46
CA VAL A 193 5.84 -16.54 -11.61
C VAL A 193 6.40 -17.15 -12.89
N GLU A 194 5.53 -17.65 -13.74
CA GLU A 194 5.89 -18.31 -15.01
C GLU A 194 5.39 -17.48 -16.20
N SER A 195 6.07 -17.58 -17.34
CA SER A 195 5.55 -17.05 -18.60
C SER A 195 4.34 -17.87 -19.03
N GLY A 196 3.20 -17.19 -19.26
CA GLY A 196 1.97 -17.79 -19.80
C GLY A 196 1.99 -18.05 -21.29
#